data_AF-A0A538IUU2-F1
#
_entry.id   AF-A0A538IUU2-F1
#
_cell.length_a   1.000
_cell.length_b   1.000
_cell.length_c   1.000
_cell.angle_alpha   90.00
_cell.angle_beta   90.00
_cell.angle_gamma   90.00
#
_symmetry.space_group_name_H-M   'P 1'
#
loop_
_entity.id
_entity.type
_entity.pdbx_description
1 polymer ?
#
loop_
_entity_poly.entity_id
_entity_poly.type
_entity_poly.pdbx_seq_one_letter_code
_entity_poly.pdbx_strand_id
1 'polypeptide(L)'
;MSAALLSSAVVTVRFATSDWDASMFVRAGNVYGDPAQTPKSLSVIHGIGYDGQFYYRLALDPFSGARTKFGITLDKPGRRQQRILYPLLAWIVSGGGNASAVLWALIMINAIGLVLIAWVGTALVRTMGRSPWWGLAFALVPGALVSLTHDTSEVLAILLSLCFLTLFRRGHHCWAVIALTLAVFARETTLVFALGLLVAAYLRRRSVEWRALLSCALVPIAAYIAWQIFLGIRWSGAPVFTAGGHDLGPVPFYG
;
A
#
# COMPACT_ATOMS: atom_id res chain seq x y z
N MET A 1 -8.61 -16.93 -14.60
CA MET A 1 -7.79 -18.14 -14.35
C MET A 1 -6.31 -17.81 -14.28
N SER A 2 -5.72 -17.12 -15.27
CA SER A 2 -4.26 -16.87 -15.33
C SER A 2 -3.67 -16.04 -14.18
N ALA A 3 -4.35 -14.99 -13.71
CA ALA A 3 -3.83 -14.14 -12.62
C ALA A 3 -3.88 -14.81 -11.24
N ALA A 4 -4.87 -15.66 -11.00
CA ALA A 4 -4.95 -16.48 -9.78
C ALA A 4 -3.81 -17.50 -9.75
N LEU A 5 -3.55 -18.18 -10.86
CA LEU A 5 -2.41 -19.09 -11.00
C LEU A 5 -1.08 -18.38 -10.77
N LEU A 6 -0.90 -17.17 -11.31
CA LEU A 6 0.29 -16.36 -11.06
C LEU A 6 0.44 -16.01 -9.57
N SER A 7 -0.61 -15.48 -8.95
CA SER A 7 -0.60 -15.11 -7.52
C SER A 7 -0.26 -16.31 -6.65
N SER A 8 -0.95 -17.43 -6.86
CA SER A 8 -0.70 -18.69 -6.16
C SER A 8 0.73 -19.18 -6.40
N ALA A 9 1.24 -19.18 -7.64
CA ALA A 9 2.60 -19.61 -7.94
C ALA A 9 3.66 -18.76 -7.21
N VAL A 10 3.52 -17.44 -7.22
CA VAL A 10 4.44 -16.53 -6.53
C VAL A 10 4.43 -16.77 -5.02
N VAL A 11 3.24 -16.88 -4.42
CA VAL A 11 3.08 -17.20 -2.99
C VAL A 11 3.70 -18.56 -2.67
N THR A 12 3.38 -19.61 -3.44
CA THR A 12 3.90 -20.95 -3.20
C THR A 12 5.42 -21.01 -3.33
N VAL A 13 6.01 -20.40 -4.36
CA VAL A 13 7.47 -20.34 -4.53
C VAL A 13 8.12 -19.59 -3.37
N ARG A 14 7.51 -18.49 -2.91
CA ARG A 14 8.00 -17.75 -1.75
C ARG A 14 7.93 -18.57 -0.46
N PHE A 15 6.83 -19.30 -0.22
CA PHE A 15 6.70 -20.22 0.90
C PHE A 15 7.75 -21.34 0.85
N ALA A 16 7.90 -21.99 -0.31
CA ALA A 16 8.83 -23.10 -0.50
C ALA A 16 10.30 -22.68 -0.32
N THR A 17 10.65 -21.45 -0.71
CA THR A 17 12.01 -20.90 -0.53
C THR A 17 12.26 -20.33 0.86
N SER A 18 11.25 -20.37 1.75
CA SER A 18 11.31 -19.83 3.11
C SER A 18 11.05 -20.90 4.16
N ASP A 19 11.36 -22.17 3.87
CA ASP A 19 11.12 -23.32 4.75
C ASP A 19 9.68 -23.41 5.29
N TRP A 20 8.71 -22.94 4.50
CA TRP A 20 7.29 -22.86 4.85
C TRP A 20 6.95 -21.90 6.00
N ASP A 21 7.85 -20.99 6.34
CA ASP A 21 7.61 -19.93 7.32
C ASP A 21 6.92 -18.71 6.67
N ALA A 22 5.64 -18.52 7.00
CA ALA A 22 4.84 -17.39 6.53
C ALA A 22 5.41 -16.03 6.94
N SER A 23 6.13 -15.97 8.07
CA SER A 23 6.68 -14.71 8.58
C SER A 23 7.81 -14.16 7.72
N MET A 24 8.38 -14.98 6.84
CA MET A 24 9.41 -14.56 5.89
C MET A 24 8.87 -13.63 4.80
N PHE A 25 7.54 -13.51 4.64
CA PHE A 25 6.94 -12.46 3.82
C PHE A 25 7.10 -11.08 4.46
N VAL A 26 7.08 -10.99 5.80
CA VAL A 26 7.29 -9.73 6.52
C VAL A 26 8.75 -9.26 6.42
N ARG A 27 9.71 -10.21 6.32
CA ARG A 27 11.16 -9.96 6.36
C ARG A 27 11.57 -9.03 7.52
N ALA A 28 11.22 -9.38 8.75
CA ALA A 28 11.68 -8.63 9.92
C ALA A 28 13.18 -8.80 10.14
N GLY A 29 13.91 -7.69 10.30
CA GLY A 29 15.37 -7.69 10.47
C GLY A 29 15.79 -7.28 11.87
N ASN A 30 16.90 -7.83 12.37
CA ASN A 30 17.38 -7.57 13.74
C ASN A 30 17.87 -6.14 14.00
N VAL A 31 18.01 -5.30 12.97
CA VAL A 31 18.29 -3.86 13.12
C VAL A 31 17.10 -3.11 13.72
N TYR A 32 15.87 -3.53 13.39
CA TYR A 32 14.64 -2.88 13.85
C TYR A 32 13.76 -3.78 14.72
N GLY A 33 13.94 -5.10 14.66
CA GLY A 33 13.23 -6.10 15.45
C GLY A 33 14.13 -6.77 16.48
N ASP A 34 13.67 -6.90 17.73
CA ASP A 34 14.31 -7.70 18.76
C ASP A 34 13.65 -9.10 18.80
N PRO A 35 14.35 -10.17 18.40
CA PRO A 35 13.81 -11.53 18.41
C PRO A 35 13.29 -12.00 19.79
N ALA A 36 13.81 -11.44 20.88
CA ALA A 36 13.36 -11.77 22.23
C ALA A 36 12.01 -11.13 22.61
N GLN A 37 11.59 -10.08 21.89
CA GLN A 37 10.39 -9.30 22.18
C GLN A 37 9.34 -9.36 21.05
N THR A 38 9.70 -9.87 19.87
CA THR A 38 8.74 -10.09 18.78
C THR A 38 7.77 -11.23 19.09
N PRO A 39 6.54 -11.20 18.53
CA PRO A 39 5.63 -12.33 18.63
C PRO A 39 6.31 -13.62 18.15
N LYS A 40 6.05 -14.74 18.84
CA LYS A 40 6.64 -16.05 18.50
C LYS A 40 6.36 -16.53 17.07
N SER A 41 5.32 -15.99 16.44
CA SER A 41 4.95 -16.26 15.06
C SER A 41 5.83 -15.52 14.05
N LEU A 42 6.67 -14.59 14.46
CA LEU A 42 7.51 -13.76 13.59
C LEU A 42 8.99 -14.16 13.74
N SER A 43 9.55 -14.70 12.66
CA SER A 43 11.00 -14.90 12.55
C SER A 43 11.71 -13.59 12.22
N VAL A 44 12.84 -13.37 12.87
CA VAL A 44 13.70 -12.19 12.66
C VAL A 44 15.01 -12.63 12.04
N ILE A 45 15.29 -12.13 10.84
CA ILE A 45 16.52 -12.42 10.10
C ILE A 45 17.64 -11.45 10.48
N HIS A 46 18.88 -11.86 10.23
CA HIS A 46 20.03 -10.97 10.39
C HIS A 46 20.03 -9.87 9.32
N GLY A 47 20.22 -8.61 9.73
CA GLY A 47 20.29 -7.45 8.85
C GLY A 47 19.11 -6.50 8.99
N ILE A 48 18.97 -5.59 8.01
CA ILE A 48 17.98 -4.50 8.05
C ILE A 48 16.53 -5.04 7.94
N GLY A 49 16.34 -6.15 7.21
CA GLY A 49 15.01 -6.65 6.88
C GLY A 49 14.40 -5.88 5.71
N TYR A 50 13.08 -5.77 5.68
CA TYR A 50 12.35 -5.00 4.68
C TYR A 50 11.18 -4.21 5.29
N ASP A 51 10.52 -3.39 4.48
CA ASP A 51 9.40 -2.54 4.88
C ASP A 51 8.20 -3.32 5.49
N GLY A 52 8.03 -4.60 5.15
CA GLY A 52 6.96 -5.46 5.65
C GLY A 52 6.87 -5.51 7.17
N GLN A 53 8.01 -5.47 7.88
CA GLN A 53 8.07 -5.48 9.34
C GLN A 53 7.37 -4.29 9.99
N PHE A 54 7.39 -3.13 9.33
CA PHE A 54 6.72 -1.93 9.82
C PHE A 54 5.22 -2.00 9.59
N TYR A 55 4.79 -2.55 8.44
CA TYR A 55 3.37 -2.80 8.19
C TYR A 55 2.81 -3.87 9.12
N TYR A 56 3.56 -4.95 9.38
CA TYR A 56 3.21 -5.96 10.38
C TYR A 56 3.03 -5.33 11.76
N ARG A 57 4.02 -4.55 12.23
CA ARG A 57 3.94 -3.87 13.52
C ARG A 57 2.74 -2.90 13.61
N LEU A 58 2.44 -2.16 12.54
CA LEU A 58 1.25 -1.31 12.49
C LEU A 58 -0.06 -2.12 12.39
N ALA A 59 -0.06 -3.29 11.77
CA ALA A 59 -1.24 -4.14 11.67
C ALA A 59 -1.61 -4.83 12.99
N LEU A 60 -0.67 -4.95 13.94
CA LEU A 60 -0.95 -5.37 15.31
C LEU A 60 -1.66 -4.28 16.13
N ASP A 61 -1.31 -3.01 15.91
CA ASP A 61 -1.92 -1.86 16.59
C ASP A 61 -1.75 -0.57 15.74
N PRO A 62 -2.70 -0.28 14.82
CA PRO A 62 -2.55 0.78 13.82
C PRO A 62 -2.65 2.19 14.40
N PHE A 63 -3.24 2.33 15.59
CA PHE A 63 -3.47 3.62 16.24
C PHE A 63 -2.42 3.96 17.29
N SER A 64 -1.48 3.05 17.55
CA SER A 64 -0.35 3.27 18.46
C SER A 64 0.49 4.49 18.07
N GLY A 65 0.86 5.29 19.08
CA GLY A 65 1.87 6.36 18.98
C GLY A 65 3.25 5.96 19.52
N ALA A 66 3.46 4.71 19.94
CA ALA A 66 4.75 4.27 20.48
C ALA A 66 5.78 4.07 19.36
N ARG A 67 7.02 4.53 19.46
CA ARG A 67 8.02 4.27 18.41
C ARG A 67 8.45 2.80 18.33
N THR A 68 8.47 2.12 19.46
CA THR A 68 8.79 0.69 19.58
C THR A 68 7.62 -0.04 20.25
N LYS A 69 7.13 -1.12 19.62
CA LYS A 69 6.08 -1.97 20.18
C LYS A 69 6.16 -3.36 19.54
N PHE A 70 5.80 -4.41 20.30
CA PHE A 70 5.87 -5.81 19.84
C PHE A 70 7.26 -6.22 19.35
N GLY A 71 8.30 -5.71 20.03
CA GLY A 71 9.69 -5.94 19.66
C GLY A 71 10.15 -5.24 18.37
N ILE A 72 9.33 -4.43 17.71
CA ILE A 72 9.68 -3.76 16.45
C ILE A 72 9.68 -2.24 16.62
N THR A 73 10.78 -1.60 16.24
CA THR A 73 11.00 -0.15 16.26
C THR A 73 10.77 0.45 14.88
N LEU A 74 9.85 1.41 14.75
CA LEU A 74 9.65 2.13 13.49
C LEU A 74 10.83 3.07 13.23
N ASP A 75 11.42 2.94 12.05
CA ASP A 75 12.50 3.79 11.55
C ASP A 75 12.05 5.25 11.42
N LYS A 76 10.99 5.49 10.64
CA LYS A 76 10.39 6.78 10.29
C LYS A 76 8.87 6.69 10.55
N PRO A 77 8.43 6.77 11.81
CA PRO A 77 7.06 6.42 12.20
C PRO A 77 5.97 7.14 11.42
N GLY A 78 6.11 8.45 11.22
CA GLY A 78 5.16 9.24 10.43
C GLY A 78 5.06 8.76 8.98
N ARG A 79 6.19 8.43 8.35
CA ARG A 79 6.21 7.90 6.96
C ARG A 79 5.58 6.51 6.88
N ARG A 80 5.79 5.66 7.87
CA ARG A 80 5.19 4.32 7.90
C ARG A 80 3.69 4.41 8.14
N GLN A 81 3.27 5.23 9.11
CA GLN A 81 1.86 5.39 9.47
C GLN A 81 1.07 6.24 8.46
N GLN A 82 1.71 7.01 7.57
CA GLN A 82 0.96 7.69 6.50
C GLN A 82 0.28 6.71 5.53
N ARG A 83 0.88 5.53 5.37
CA ARG A 83 0.40 4.42 4.52
C ARG A 83 -0.50 3.46 5.31
N ILE A 84 -1.43 4.03 6.07
CA ILE A 84 -2.21 3.31 7.10
C ILE A 84 -3.19 2.27 6.53
N LEU A 85 -3.62 2.41 5.27
CA LEU A 85 -4.72 1.60 4.77
C LEU A 85 -4.40 0.10 4.77
N TYR A 86 -3.20 -0.26 4.32
CA TYR A 86 -2.77 -1.66 4.25
C TYR A 86 -2.72 -2.33 5.64
N PRO A 87 -2.00 -1.79 6.65
CA PRO A 87 -2.00 -2.38 7.99
C PRO A 87 -3.36 -2.30 8.68
N LEU A 88 -4.18 -1.27 8.42
CA LEU A 88 -5.53 -1.17 8.98
C LEU A 88 -6.45 -2.27 8.45
N LEU A 89 -6.40 -2.58 7.15
CA LEU A 89 -7.16 -3.70 6.59
C LEU A 89 -6.72 -5.04 7.18
N ALA A 90 -5.41 -5.25 7.35
CA ALA A 90 -4.89 -6.45 8.00
C ALA A 90 -5.33 -6.54 9.47
N TRP A 91 -5.36 -5.43 10.21
CA TRP A 91 -5.90 -5.37 11.56
C TRP A 91 -7.38 -5.76 11.63
N ILE A 92 -8.21 -5.26 10.70
CA ILE A 92 -9.64 -5.63 10.60
C ILE A 92 -9.80 -7.12 10.30
N VAL A 93 -9.12 -7.63 9.26
CA VAL A 93 -9.23 -9.02 8.81
C VAL A 93 -8.70 -10.01 9.84
N SER A 94 -7.68 -9.62 10.62
CA SER A 94 -7.11 -10.45 11.69
C SER A 94 -7.95 -10.45 12.99
N GLY A 95 -9.10 -9.79 13.01
CA GLY A 95 -9.96 -9.72 14.19
C GLY A 95 -9.43 -8.80 15.29
N GLY A 96 -8.69 -7.75 14.92
CA GLY A 96 -8.20 -6.75 15.87
C GLY A 96 -6.72 -6.86 16.23
N GLY A 97 -5.88 -7.40 15.35
CA GLY A 97 -4.42 -7.39 15.53
C GLY A 97 -3.83 -8.64 16.16
N ASN A 98 -4.51 -9.79 16.06
CA ASN A 98 -3.93 -11.07 16.48
C ASN A 98 -2.67 -11.39 15.65
N ALA A 99 -1.53 -11.61 16.30
CA ALA A 99 -0.23 -11.71 15.65
C ALA A 99 -0.15 -12.76 14.54
N SER A 100 -0.63 -13.97 14.78
CA SER A 100 -0.62 -15.04 13.78
C SER A 100 -1.59 -14.73 12.63
N ALA A 101 -2.77 -14.19 12.93
CA ALA A 101 -3.75 -13.85 11.91
C ALA A 101 -3.33 -12.64 11.07
N VAL A 102 -2.58 -11.68 11.63
CA VAL A 102 -2.03 -10.53 10.90
C VAL A 102 -1.06 -10.97 9.80
N LEU A 103 -0.18 -11.95 10.06
CA LEU A 103 0.71 -12.50 9.02
C LEU A 103 -0.07 -12.95 7.80
N TRP A 104 -1.08 -13.79 8.02
CA TRP A 104 -1.91 -14.30 6.93
C TRP A 104 -2.78 -13.22 6.29
N ALA A 105 -3.28 -12.26 7.07
CA ALA A 105 -4.08 -11.17 6.55
C ALA A 105 -3.29 -10.31 5.55
N LEU A 106 -2.03 -9.97 5.86
CA LEU A 106 -1.15 -9.21 4.97
C LEU A 106 -0.93 -9.95 3.64
N ILE A 107 -0.51 -11.21 3.72
CA ILE A 107 -0.29 -12.07 2.55
C ILE A 107 -1.56 -12.19 1.71
N MET A 108 -2.72 -12.43 2.35
CA MET A 108 -3.99 -12.60 1.64
C MET A 108 -4.49 -11.33 0.97
N ILE A 109 -4.34 -10.17 1.61
CA ILE A 109 -4.69 -8.88 1.01
C ILE A 109 -3.87 -8.65 -0.27
N ASN A 110 -2.56 -8.94 -0.24
CA ASN A 110 -1.72 -8.80 -1.42
C ASN A 110 -2.01 -9.87 -2.49
N ALA A 111 -2.22 -11.13 -2.10
CA ALA A 111 -2.49 -12.21 -3.04
C ALA A 111 -3.82 -12.02 -3.78
N ILE A 112 -4.88 -11.67 -3.05
CA ILE A 112 -6.20 -11.33 -3.61
C ILE A 112 -6.10 -10.03 -4.41
N GLY A 113 -5.38 -9.05 -3.87
CA GLY A 113 -5.13 -7.77 -4.54
C GLY A 113 -4.54 -7.95 -5.93
N LEU A 114 -3.56 -8.86 -6.10
CA LEU A 114 -2.95 -9.14 -7.40
C LEU A 114 -3.96 -9.68 -8.43
N VAL A 115 -4.86 -10.57 -7.99
CA VAL A 115 -5.93 -11.10 -8.83
C VAL A 115 -6.91 -10.00 -9.23
N LEU A 116 -7.27 -9.14 -8.27
CA LEU A 116 -8.15 -8.01 -8.50
C LEU A 116 -7.52 -6.95 -9.42
N ILE A 117 -6.20 -6.72 -9.35
CA ILE A 117 -5.48 -5.84 -10.28
C ILE A 117 -5.69 -6.31 -11.72
N ALA A 118 -5.52 -7.60 -11.98
CA ALA A 118 -5.74 -8.16 -13.31
C ALA A 118 -7.21 -8.01 -13.77
N TRP A 119 -8.16 -8.25 -12.87
CA TRP A 119 -9.59 -8.15 -13.17
C TRP A 119 -10.03 -6.70 -13.44
N VAL A 120 -9.70 -5.77 -12.55
CA VAL A 120 -10.02 -4.34 -12.71
C VAL A 120 -9.23 -3.74 -13.86
N GLY A 121 -7.96 -4.09 -14.03
CA GLY A 121 -7.15 -3.68 -15.18
C GLY A 121 -7.76 -4.12 -16.50
N THR A 122 -8.30 -5.33 -16.56
CA THR A 122 -9.06 -5.81 -17.74
C THR A 122 -10.32 -4.98 -17.96
N ALA A 123 -11.06 -4.67 -16.90
CA ALA A 123 -12.24 -3.82 -16.97
C ALA A 123 -11.90 -2.40 -17.48
N LEU A 124 -10.78 -1.82 -17.04
CA LEU A 124 -10.28 -0.52 -17.48
C LEU A 124 -9.96 -0.51 -18.97
N VAL A 125 -9.16 -1.47 -19.42
CA VAL A 125 -8.70 -1.58 -20.82
C VAL A 125 -9.89 -1.79 -21.77
N ARG A 126 -10.92 -2.52 -21.35
CA ARG A 126 -12.17 -2.67 -22.12
C ARG A 126 -12.88 -1.33 -22.34
N THR A 127 -12.82 -0.39 -21.38
CA THR A 127 -13.37 0.97 -21.57
C THR A 127 -12.60 1.82 -22.60
N MET A 128 -11.47 1.30 -23.10
CA MET A 128 -10.63 1.94 -24.12
C MET A 128 -10.74 1.23 -25.49
N GLY A 129 -11.61 0.23 -25.62
CA GLY A 129 -11.74 -0.57 -26.85
C GLY A 129 -10.50 -1.43 -27.17
N ARG A 130 -9.65 -1.71 -26.18
CA ARG A 130 -8.41 -2.48 -26.35
C ARG A 130 -8.58 -3.92 -25.91
N SER A 131 -7.65 -4.78 -26.35
CA SER A 131 -7.65 -6.21 -26.02
C SER A 131 -7.62 -6.44 -24.51
N PRO A 132 -8.52 -7.26 -23.93
CA PRO A 132 -8.60 -7.56 -22.50
C PRO A 132 -7.29 -8.06 -21.89
N TRP A 133 -6.43 -8.70 -22.69
CA TRP A 133 -5.16 -9.28 -22.25
C TRP A 133 -4.19 -8.25 -21.69
N TRP A 134 -4.26 -6.98 -22.11
CA TRP A 134 -3.45 -5.91 -21.52
C TRP A 134 -3.75 -5.66 -20.04
N GLY A 135 -4.94 -6.06 -19.57
CA GLY A 135 -5.28 -6.00 -18.15
C GLY A 135 -4.38 -6.87 -17.27
N LEU A 136 -3.85 -7.98 -17.81
CA LEU A 136 -2.93 -8.86 -17.09
C LEU A 136 -1.55 -8.21 -16.87
N ALA A 137 -1.13 -7.30 -17.76
CA ALA A 137 0.17 -6.64 -17.66
C ALA A 137 0.32 -5.83 -16.36
N PHE A 138 -0.78 -5.29 -15.83
CA PHE A 138 -0.76 -4.57 -14.55
C PHE A 138 -0.38 -5.48 -13.36
N ALA A 139 -0.73 -6.77 -13.41
CA ALA A 139 -0.37 -7.73 -12.37
C ALA A 139 1.09 -8.23 -12.49
N LEU A 140 1.75 -7.95 -13.62
CA LEU A 140 3.14 -8.33 -13.87
C LEU A 140 4.14 -7.19 -13.60
N VAL A 141 3.66 -6.03 -13.13
CA VAL A 141 4.52 -4.92 -12.77
C VAL A 141 5.43 -5.37 -11.61
N PRO A 142 6.77 -5.21 -11.70
CA PRO A 142 7.70 -5.72 -10.69
C PRO A 142 7.36 -5.29 -9.27
N GLY A 143 6.90 -4.04 -9.09
CA GLY A 143 6.46 -3.55 -7.79
C GLY A 143 5.37 -4.40 -7.15
N ALA A 144 4.38 -4.89 -7.92
CA ALA A 144 3.32 -5.72 -7.37
C ALA A 144 3.82 -7.11 -6.92
N LEU A 145 4.79 -7.68 -7.66
CA LEU A 145 5.41 -8.97 -7.32
C LEU A 145 6.32 -8.87 -6.10
N VAL A 146 7.10 -7.79 -5.99
CA VAL A 146 7.93 -7.52 -4.80
C VAL A 146 7.05 -7.35 -3.57
N SER A 147 5.96 -6.58 -3.67
CA SER A 147 5.05 -6.39 -2.54
C SER A 147 4.36 -7.65 -2.07
N LEU A 148 4.00 -8.53 -3.00
CA LEU A 148 3.43 -9.84 -2.67
C LEU A 148 4.41 -10.73 -1.89
N THR A 149 5.72 -10.55 -2.07
CA THR A 149 6.75 -11.37 -1.42
C THR A 149 7.36 -10.73 -0.17
N HIS A 150 7.06 -9.44 0.07
CA HIS A 150 7.66 -8.62 1.13
C HIS A 150 6.62 -7.87 2.00
N ASP A 151 5.34 -8.22 1.89
CA ASP A 151 4.21 -7.61 2.62
C ASP A 151 4.21 -6.08 2.65
N THR A 152 4.25 -5.46 1.48
CA THR A 152 4.18 -4.01 1.34
C THR A 152 2.90 -3.55 0.64
N SER A 153 2.61 -2.24 0.64
CA SER A 153 1.29 -1.67 0.33
C SER A 153 1.00 -1.41 -1.16
N GLU A 154 1.93 -1.72 -2.06
CA GLU A 154 1.86 -1.29 -3.47
C GLU A 154 0.77 -2.01 -4.25
N VAL A 155 0.52 -3.30 -3.99
CA VAL A 155 -0.57 -4.03 -4.63
C VAL A 155 -1.89 -3.31 -4.38
N LEU A 156 -2.14 -2.92 -3.13
CA LEU A 156 -3.35 -2.21 -2.76
C LEU A 156 -3.44 -0.82 -3.43
N ALA A 157 -2.32 -0.09 -3.48
CA ALA A 157 -2.25 1.22 -4.15
C ALA A 157 -2.53 1.12 -5.66
N ILE A 158 -1.95 0.12 -6.35
CA ILE A 158 -2.19 -0.14 -7.77
C ILE A 158 -3.65 -0.52 -8.00
N LEU A 159 -4.19 -1.45 -7.22
CA LEU A 159 -5.59 -1.88 -7.31
C LEU A 159 -6.54 -0.68 -7.20
N LEU A 160 -6.39 0.13 -6.16
CA LEU A 160 -7.28 1.27 -5.90
C LEU A 160 -7.13 2.36 -6.96
N SER A 161 -5.92 2.55 -7.51
CA SER A 161 -5.70 3.45 -8.64
C SER A 161 -6.42 2.98 -9.91
N LEU A 162 -6.38 1.68 -10.21
CA LEU A 162 -7.12 1.09 -11.34
C LEU A 162 -8.64 1.17 -11.12
N CYS A 163 -9.12 0.94 -9.90
CA CYS A 163 -10.51 1.15 -9.53
C CYS A 163 -10.94 2.59 -9.78
N PHE A 164 -10.15 3.56 -9.29
CA PHE A 164 -10.37 4.99 -9.52
C PHE A 164 -10.49 5.29 -11.02
N LEU A 165 -9.51 4.90 -11.84
CA LEU A 165 -9.51 5.17 -13.27
C LEU A 165 -10.73 4.54 -13.97
N THR A 166 -11.09 3.31 -13.59
CA THR A 166 -12.23 2.59 -14.19
C THR A 166 -13.55 3.26 -13.84
N LEU A 167 -13.76 3.58 -12.57
CA LEU A 167 -14.99 4.20 -12.06
C LEU A 167 -15.13 5.62 -12.60
N PHE A 168 -14.04 6.39 -12.65
CA PHE A 168 -14.03 7.74 -13.19
C PHE A 168 -14.43 7.75 -14.66
N ARG A 169 -13.87 6.84 -15.47
CA ARG A 169 -14.22 6.71 -16.91
C ARG A 169 -15.67 6.28 -17.15
N ARG A 170 -16.28 5.57 -16.20
CA ARG A 170 -17.69 5.15 -16.26
C ARG A 170 -18.67 6.20 -15.71
N GLY A 171 -18.18 7.36 -15.26
CA GLY A 171 -19.00 8.43 -14.70
C GLY A 171 -19.41 8.22 -13.22
N HIS A 172 -18.89 7.19 -12.55
CA HIS A 172 -19.18 6.91 -11.14
C HIS A 172 -18.26 7.74 -10.21
N HIS A 173 -18.35 9.07 -10.31
CA HIS A 173 -17.41 9.99 -9.67
C HIS A 173 -17.35 9.85 -8.14
N CYS A 174 -18.47 9.60 -7.46
CA CYS A 174 -18.48 9.39 -6.01
C CYS A 174 -17.59 8.21 -5.58
N TRP A 175 -17.71 7.08 -6.26
CA TRP A 175 -16.88 5.90 -5.99
C TRP A 175 -15.43 6.09 -6.45
N ALA A 176 -15.20 6.85 -7.52
CA ALA A 176 -13.86 7.20 -7.97
C ALA A 176 -13.10 8.03 -6.91
N VAL A 177 -13.76 9.02 -6.30
CA VAL A 177 -13.19 9.83 -5.20
C VAL A 177 -12.79 8.95 -4.03
N ILE A 178 -13.67 8.03 -3.62
CA ILE A 178 -13.40 7.09 -2.52
C ILE A 178 -12.19 6.21 -2.86
N ALA A 179 -12.18 5.62 -4.06
CA ALA A 179 -11.08 4.76 -4.50
C ALA A 179 -9.73 5.51 -4.51
N LEU A 180 -9.69 6.74 -5.03
CA LEU A 180 -8.46 7.53 -5.05
C LEU A 180 -8.03 7.97 -3.64
N THR A 181 -8.97 8.36 -2.78
CA THR A 181 -8.66 8.70 -1.38
C THR A 181 -8.05 7.52 -0.64
N LEU A 182 -8.61 6.32 -0.81
CA LEU A 182 -8.05 5.09 -0.27
C LEU A 182 -6.69 4.77 -0.89
N ALA A 183 -6.50 4.98 -2.20
CA ALA A 183 -5.21 4.76 -2.86
C ALA A 183 -4.09 5.62 -2.25
N VAL A 184 -4.42 6.86 -1.86
CA VAL A 184 -3.49 7.80 -1.21
C VAL A 184 -3.10 7.30 0.19
N PHE A 185 -4.04 6.73 0.95
CA PHE A 185 -3.75 6.10 2.24
C PHE A 185 -3.04 4.75 2.13
N ALA A 186 -3.03 4.10 0.96
CA ALA A 186 -2.17 2.95 0.69
C ALA A 186 -0.74 3.38 0.33
N ARG A 187 -0.61 4.42 -0.50
CA ARG A 187 0.68 4.99 -0.91
C ARG A 187 0.50 6.43 -1.38
N GLU A 188 1.27 7.34 -0.79
CA GLU A 188 1.23 8.77 -1.07
C GLU A 188 1.55 9.11 -2.53
N THR A 189 2.33 8.27 -3.23
CA THR A 189 2.68 8.47 -4.65
C THR A 189 1.46 8.50 -5.57
N THR A 190 0.32 7.93 -5.15
CA THR A 190 -0.92 7.96 -5.93
C THR A 190 -1.58 9.35 -5.94
N LEU A 191 -1.12 10.30 -5.11
CA LEU A 191 -1.53 11.71 -5.17
C LEU A 191 -1.27 12.35 -6.54
N VAL A 192 -0.35 11.82 -7.33
CA VAL A 192 -0.09 12.28 -8.71
C VAL A 192 -1.38 12.27 -9.55
N PHE A 193 -2.32 11.34 -9.32
CA PHE A 193 -3.61 11.33 -10.00
C PHE A 193 -4.47 12.54 -9.59
N ALA A 194 -4.51 12.87 -8.29
CA ALA A 194 -5.26 14.02 -7.79
C ALA A 194 -4.67 15.34 -8.32
N LEU A 195 -3.33 15.46 -8.38
CA LEU A 195 -2.65 16.60 -8.98
C LEU A 195 -2.95 16.72 -10.48
N GLY A 196 -2.91 15.59 -11.21
CA GLY A 196 -3.31 15.56 -12.63
C GLY A 196 -4.76 15.98 -12.85
N LEU A 197 -5.67 15.58 -11.95
CA LEU A 197 -7.07 16.01 -11.98
C LEU A 197 -7.24 17.50 -11.68
N LEU A 198 -6.44 18.11 -10.81
CA LEU A 198 -6.44 19.57 -10.60
C LEU A 198 -6.07 20.31 -11.89
N VAL A 199 -5.01 19.86 -12.56
CA VAL A 199 -4.60 20.44 -13.85
C VAL A 199 -5.70 20.24 -14.89
N ALA A 200 -6.28 19.05 -14.98
CA ALA A 200 -7.38 18.77 -15.91
C ALA A 200 -8.61 19.65 -15.62
N ALA A 201 -8.96 19.85 -14.35
CA ALA A 201 -10.06 20.72 -13.95
C ALA A 201 -9.81 22.18 -14.34
N TYR A 202 -8.58 22.68 -14.14
CA TYR A 202 -8.20 24.03 -14.54
C TYR A 202 -8.30 24.23 -16.06
N LEU A 203 -7.75 23.29 -16.84
CA LEU A 203 -7.79 23.33 -18.30
C LEU A 203 -9.23 23.20 -18.85
N ARG A 204 -10.08 22.42 -18.16
CA ARG A 204 -11.47 22.15 -18.56
C ARG A 204 -12.50 22.91 -17.73
N ARG A 205 -12.14 24.06 -17.17
CA ARG A 205 -13.00 24.88 -16.28
C ARG A 205 -14.34 25.33 -16.88
N ARG A 206 -14.51 25.24 -18.20
CA ARG A 206 -15.76 25.56 -18.92
C ARG A 206 -16.61 24.31 -19.26
N SER A 207 -16.10 23.10 -19.02
CA SER A 207 -16.80 21.83 -19.30
C SER A 207 -17.72 21.44 -18.15
N VAL A 208 -18.82 20.73 -18.41
CA VAL A 208 -19.74 20.24 -17.37
C VAL A 208 -19.05 19.36 -16.33
N GLU A 209 -17.96 18.69 -16.72
CA GLU A 209 -17.17 17.77 -15.88
C GLU A 209 -16.26 18.47 -14.86
N TRP A 210 -16.09 19.81 -14.92
CA TRP A 210 -15.12 20.54 -14.08
C TRP A 210 -15.30 20.27 -12.58
N ARG A 211 -16.56 20.19 -12.12
CA ARG A 211 -16.90 19.93 -10.71
C ARG A 211 -16.50 18.53 -10.27
N ALA A 212 -16.68 17.54 -11.15
CA ALA A 212 -16.31 16.16 -10.88
C ALA A 212 -14.79 15.99 -10.86
N LEU A 213 -14.07 16.65 -11.77
CA LEU A 213 -12.60 16.67 -11.75
C LEU A 213 -12.07 17.31 -10.46
N LEU A 214 -12.61 18.46 -10.07
CA LEU A 214 -12.21 19.12 -8.82
C LEU A 214 -12.54 18.30 -7.58
N SER A 215 -13.72 17.70 -7.48
CA SER A 215 -14.07 16.89 -6.29
C SER A 215 -13.19 15.65 -6.18
N CYS A 216 -12.91 14.97 -7.30
CA CYS A 216 -11.98 13.85 -7.36
C CYS A 216 -10.54 14.24 -7.02
N ALA A 217 -10.17 15.51 -7.19
CA ALA A 217 -8.84 16.00 -6.86
C ALA A 217 -8.73 16.51 -5.42
N LEU A 218 -9.64 17.39 -5.00
CA LEU A 218 -9.56 18.11 -3.73
C LEU A 218 -9.81 17.21 -2.54
N VAL A 219 -10.71 16.21 -2.64
CA VAL A 219 -11.03 15.33 -1.51
C VAL A 219 -9.82 14.47 -1.10
N PRO A 220 -9.14 13.73 -2.00
CA PRO A 220 -7.93 13.00 -1.64
C PRO A 220 -6.80 13.90 -1.10
N ILE A 221 -6.62 15.09 -1.68
CA ILE A 221 -5.61 16.06 -1.25
C ILE A 221 -5.92 16.56 0.17
N ALA A 222 -7.15 16.98 0.43
CA ALA A 222 -7.58 17.45 1.74
C ALA A 222 -7.48 16.34 2.79
N ALA A 223 -7.92 15.12 2.47
CA ALA A 223 -7.81 13.97 3.35
C ALA A 223 -6.35 13.65 3.69
N TYR A 224 -5.46 13.69 2.70
CA TYR A 224 -4.03 13.48 2.92
C TYR A 224 -3.41 14.59 3.79
N ILE A 225 -3.71 15.87 3.51
CA ILE A 225 -3.21 16.99 4.32
C ILE A 225 -3.68 16.86 5.77
N ALA A 226 -4.95 16.57 6.00
CA ALA A 226 -5.50 16.36 7.34
C ALA A 226 -4.76 15.23 8.08
N TRP A 227 -4.48 14.12 7.38
CA TRP A 227 -3.72 13.01 7.93
C TRP A 227 -2.25 13.38 8.23
N GLN A 228 -1.60 14.14 7.35
CA GLN A 228 -0.23 14.62 7.56
C GLN A 228 -0.13 15.56 8.77
N ILE A 229 -1.11 16.44 8.96
CA ILE A 229 -1.20 17.31 10.15
C ILE A 229 -1.32 16.45 11.41
N PHE A 230 -2.23 15.49 11.41
CA PHE A 230 -2.41 14.57 12.52
C PHE A 230 -1.14 13.79 12.86
N LEU A 231 -0.46 13.24 11.85
CA LEU A 231 0.81 12.54 12.05
C LEU A 231 1.93 13.47 12.52
N GLY A 232 1.95 14.71 12.05
CA GLY A 232 2.88 15.74 12.50
C GLY A 232 2.74 16.06 13.98
N ILE A 233 1.51 16.15 14.47
CA ILE A 233 1.19 16.33 15.90
C ILE A 233 1.59 15.07 16.68
N ARG A 234 1.24 13.89 16.18
CA ARG A 234 1.48 12.60 16.87
C ARG A 234 2.96 12.25 17.01
N TRP A 235 3.77 12.50 15.99
CA TRP A 235 5.18 12.10 15.94
C TRP A 235 6.16 13.27 16.11
N SER A 236 5.66 14.45 16.51
CA SER A 236 6.45 15.67 16.72
C SER A 236 7.32 16.05 15.50
N GLY A 237 6.75 15.91 14.30
CA GLY A 237 7.43 16.22 13.03
C GLY A 237 6.61 15.78 11.83
N ALA A 238 6.45 16.66 10.84
CA ALA A 238 5.66 16.35 9.64
C ALA A 238 6.35 15.26 8.79
N PRO A 239 5.65 14.16 8.43
CA PRO A 239 6.24 13.03 7.70
C PRO A 239 6.89 13.41 6.36
N VAL A 240 6.33 14.40 5.66
CA VAL A 240 6.86 14.93 4.38
C VAL A 240 8.22 15.62 4.56
N PHE A 241 8.47 16.26 5.70
CA PHE A 241 9.69 17.06 5.94
C PHE A 241 10.79 16.31 6.69
N THR A 242 10.48 15.18 7.33
CA THR A 242 11.50 14.26 7.89
C THR A 242 12.23 13.44 6.82
N ALA A 243 12.00 13.75 5.54
CA ALA A 243 12.58 13.07 4.38
C ALA A 243 14.03 13.45 4.04
N GLY A 244 14.59 14.52 4.60
CA GLY A 244 15.87 15.10 4.16
C GLY A 244 17.12 14.71 4.96
N GLY A 245 17.11 13.63 5.74
CA GLY A 245 18.21 13.34 6.68
C GLY A 245 19.44 12.61 6.11
N HIS A 246 19.25 11.48 5.39
CA HIS A 246 20.37 10.57 5.09
C HIS A 246 20.23 9.73 3.80
N ASP A 247 19.26 10.02 2.92
CA ASP A 247 18.98 9.18 1.74
C ASP A 247 19.57 9.77 0.43
N LEU A 248 20.43 10.80 0.50
CA LEU A 248 21.21 11.33 -0.65
C LEU A 248 22.60 10.67 -0.76
N GLY A 249 22.70 9.39 -0.43
CA GLY A 249 23.86 8.58 -0.83
C GLY A 249 23.77 8.26 -2.33
N PRO A 250 24.90 8.12 -3.06
CA PRO A 250 24.92 7.92 -4.50
C PRO A 250 24.36 6.56 -4.99
N VAL A 251 23.73 5.76 -4.12
CA VAL A 251 23.32 4.38 -4.42
C VAL A 251 21.79 4.28 -4.36
N PRO A 252 21.08 4.05 -5.48
CA PRO A 252 19.62 4.23 -5.56
C PRO A 252 18.76 3.10 -4.96
N PHE A 253 19.30 2.19 -4.14
CA PHE A 253 18.58 0.97 -3.74
C PHE A 253 18.76 0.53 -2.28
N TYR A 254 18.97 1.47 -1.35
CA TYR A 254 18.85 1.14 0.07
C TYR A 254 17.38 1.26 0.50
N GLY A 255 16.72 0.12 0.64
CA GLY A 255 15.36 -0.06 1.16
C GLY A 255 15.16 -1.49 1.63
#